data_AF-A0A0H3GS40-F1
#
_entry.id   AF-A0A0H3GS40-F1
#
_cell.length_a   1.000
_cell.length_b   1.000
_cell.length_c   1.000
_cell.angle_alpha   90.00
_cell.angle_beta   90.00
_cell.angle_gamma   90.00
#
_symmetry.space_group_name_H-M   'P 1'
#
loop_
_entity.id
_entity.type
_entity.pdbx_description
1 polymer ?
#
loop_
_entity_poly.entity_id
_entity_poly.type
_entity_poly.pdbx_seq_one_letter_code
_entity_poly.pdbx_strand_id
1 'polypeptide(L)'
;MRVSTPRLTLEQPIRWLRDAEHPRLTGALSLDAAKTTFSGGSYLPASTLKFALDGRDPTWFQFTGALHAEAIGPVRLSGRLGWRTAARPGVVAKTVANGVPAAGAAGLEDEPARRQSLRAGGLLGGSWAGI
;
A
#
# COMPACT_ATOMS: atom_id res chain seq x y z
N MET A 1 -7.24 24.99 19.52
CA MET A 1 -8.34 24.80 18.56
C MET A 1 -9.37 23.88 19.19
N ARG A 2 -10.67 24.14 18.96
CA ARG A 2 -11.76 23.26 19.41
C ARG A 2 -12.72 23.02 18.25
N VAL A 3 -12.99 21.76 17.94
CA VAL A 3 -13.95 21.33 16.91
C VAL A 3 -15.22 20.87 17.62
N SER A 4 -16.34 21.52 17.38
CA SER A 4 -17.62 21.15 18.01
C SER A 4 -18.29 20.02 17.25
N THR A 5 -18.80 19.03 18.00
CA THR A 5 -19.57 17.87 17.49
C THR A 5 -18.97 17.22 16.23
N PRO A 6 -17.68 16.83 16.24
CA PRO A 6 -17.06 16.21 15.07
C PRO A 6 -17.68 14.84 14.81
N ARG A 7 -17.97 14.55 13.54
CA ARG A 7 -18.40 13.23 13.06
C ARG A 7 -17.52 12.80 11.90
N LEU A 8 -16.78 11.72 12.10
CA LEU A 8 -15.98 11.10 11.05
C LEU A 8 -16.79 9.95 10.42
N THR A 9 -16.94 9.98 9.10
CA THR A 9 -17.63 8.95 8.32
C THR A 9 -16.70 8.38 7.25
N LEU A 10 -16.91 7.09 6.94
CA LEU A 10 -16.24 6.43 5.82
C LEU A 10 -17.01 6.71 4.54
N GLU A 11 -16.39 7.43 3.61
CA GLU A 11 -16.92 7.59 2.24
C GLU A 11 -16.49 6.40 1.38
N GLN A 12 -15.30 5.85 1.66
CA GLN A 12 -14.83 4.59 1.12
C GLN A 12 -14.18 3.76 2.24
N PRO A 13 -14.26 2.42 2.19
CA PRO A 13 -13.60 1.58 3.18
C PRO A 13 -12.10 1.86 3.25
N ILE A 14 -11.55 1.93 4.46
CA ILE A 14 -10.11 1.94 4.65
C ILE A 14 -9.60 0.52 4.39
N ARG A 15 -8.77 0.36 3.37
CA ARG A 15 -8.16 -0.91 2.99
C ARG A 15 -6.66 -0.83 3.18
N TRP A 16 -6.12 -1.74 3.98
CA TRP A 16 -4.69 -1.91 4.19
C TRP A 16 -4.25 -3.28 3.68
N LEU A 17 -3.63 -3.28 2.50
CA LEU A 17 -2.91 -4.42 1.96
C LEU A 17 -1.52 -4.46 2.60
N ARG A 18 -1.31 -5.41 3.51
CA ARG A 18 -0.02 -5.69 4.15
C ARG A 18 0.83 -6.66 3.31
N ASP A 19 0.95 -6.35 2.03
CA ASP A 19 1.89 -7.07 1.17
C ASP A 19 3.31 -6.59 1.43
N ALA A 20 4.28 -7.51 1.40
CA ALA A 20 5.67 -7.18 1.72
C ALA A 20 6.35 -6.39 0.59
N GLU A 21 5.99 -6.67 -0.66
CA GLU A 21 6.58 -6.05 -1.85
C GLU A 21 5.80 -4.78 -2.24
N HIS A 22 4.47 -4.85 -2.16
CA HIS A 22 3.53 -3.82 -2.60
C HIS A 22 2.53 -3.41 -1.49
N PRO A 23 3.01 -2.94 -0.32
CA PRO A 23 2.12 -2.50 0.75
C PRO A 23 1.28 -1.30 0.28
N ARG A 24 -0.02 -1.31 0.59
CA ARG A 24 -0.92 -0.23 0.21
C ARG A 24 -1.98 0.07 1.26
N LEU A 25 -2.15 1.35 1.57
CA LEU A 25 -3.21 1.88 2.39
C LEU A 25 -4.02 2.87 1.55
N THR A 26 -5.32 2.63 1.41
CA THR A 26 -6.24 3.51 0.68
C THR A 26 -7.56 3.68 1.42
N GLY A 27 -8.26 4.77 1.17
CA GLY A 27 -9.60 5.01 1.69
C GLY A 27 -10.02 6.47 1.51
N ALA A 28 -11.27 6.77 1.86
CA ALA A 28 -11.77 8.13 1.86
C ALA A 28 -12.70 8.36 3.05
N LEU A 29 -12.59 9.53 3.64
CA LEU A 29 -13.26 9.93 4.87
C LEU A 29 -13.92 11.29 4.66
N SER A 30 -15.02 11.51 5.38
CA SER A 30 -15.59 12.83 5.57
C SER A 30 -15.60 13.17 7.06
N LEU A 31 -15.18 14.38 7.41
CA LEU A 31 -15.28 14.92 8.75
C LEU A 31 -16.27 16.09 8.71
N ASP A 32 -17.45 15.87 9.26
CA ASP A 32 -18.41 16.92 9.51
C ASP A 32 -18.18 17.51 10.90
N ALA A 33 -18.29 18.82 11.03
CA ALA A 33 -18.21 19.50 12.30
C ALA A 33 -19.19 20.68 12.31
N ALA A 34 -19.70 21.00 13.50
CA ALA A 34 -20.32 22.29 13.72
C ALA A 34 -19.22 23.37 13.80
N LYS A 35 -19.44 24.42 14.58
CA LYS A 35 -18.48 25.50 14.75
C LYS A 35 -17.11 24.98 15.20
N THR A 36 -16.06 25.42 14.51
CA THR A 36 -14.67 25.20 14.90
C THR A 36 -14.06 26.52 15.33
N THR A 37 -13.47 26.60 16.52
CA THR A 37 -12.80 27.81 17.02
C THR A 37 -11.28 27.65 17.03
N PHE A 38 -10.59 28.67 16.54
CA PHE A 38 -9.13 28.75 16.51
C PHE A 38 -8.62 29.58 17.69
N SER A 39 -7.37 29.35 18.10
CA SER A 39 -6.77 30.06 19.26
C SER A 39 -6.63 31.57 19.06
N GLY A 40 -6.57 32.03 17.81
CA GLY A 40 -6.55 33.46 17.46
C GLY A 40 -7.92 34.15 17.51
N GLY A 41 -8.97 33.50 18.02
CA GLY A 41 -10.33 34.06 18.12
C GLY A 41 -11.18 33.92 16.86
N SER A 42 -10.58 33.59 15.72
CA SER A 42 -11.33 33.26 14.50
C SER A 42 -12.10 31.95 14.65
N TYR A 43 -13.14 31.78 13.83
CA TYR A 43 -13.92 30.55 13.79
C TYR A 43 -14.29 30.19 12.36
N LEU A 44 -14.49 28.90 12.15
CA LEU A 44 -15.15 28.34 10.97
C LEU A 44 -16.59 27.98 11.38
N PRO A 45 -17.61 28.30 10.54
CA PRO A 45 -18.97 27.82 10.76
C PRO A 45 -19.04 26.29 10.56
N ALA A 46 -20.26 25.74 10.50
CA ALA A 46 -20.44 24.33 10.21
C ALA A 46 -19.72 23.97 8.90
N SER A 47 -18.98 22.85 8.92
CA SER A 47 -18.06 22.51 7.86
C SER A 47 -17.97 21.01 7.62
N THR A 48 -17.68 20.66 6.38
CA THR A 48 -17.43 19.30 5.92
C THR A 48 -16.06 19.26 5.27
N LEU A 49 -15.16 18.42 5.79
CA LEU A 49 -13.87 18.11 5.18
C LEU A 49 -13.93 16.71 4.57
N LYS A 50 -13.92 16.63 3.23
CA LYS A 50 -13.78 15.37 2.51
C LYS A 50 -12.34 15.17 2.09
N PHE A 51 -11.76 14.02 2.39
CA PHE A 51 -10.39 13.70 2.03
C PHE A 51 -10.19 12.22 1.73
N ALA A 52 -9.34 11.95 0.76
CA ALA A 52 -8.84 10.61 0.46
C ALA A 52 -7.45 10.44 1.09
N LEU A 53 -7.14 9.20 1.46
CA LEU A 53 -5.82 8.79 1.90
C LEU A 53 -5.25 7.76 0.91
N ASP A 54 -3.96 7.90 0.61
CA ASP A 54 -3.19 6.93 -0.17
C ASP A 54 -1.77 6.84 0.39
N GLY A 55 -1.26 5.63 0.52
CA GLY A 55 0.01 5.38 1.19
C GLY A 55 0.35 3.90 1.23
N ARG A 56 1.31 3.55 2.08
CA ARG A 56 1.75 2.16 2.27
C ARG A 56 1.11 1.54 3.51
N ASP A 57 0.99 2.33 4.56
CA ASP A 57 0.55 1.89 5.88
C ASP A 57 0.06 3.07 6.74
N PRO A 58 -0.59 2.83 7.89
CA PRO A 58 -1.14 3.89 8.75
C PRO A 58 -0.11 4.87 9.34
N THR A 59 1.19 4.57 9.25
CA THR A 59 2.28 5.45 9.70
C THR A 59 2.89 6.26 8.54
N TRP A 60 2.59 5.86 7.30
CA TRP A 60 3.16 6.41 6.07
C TRP A 60 2.10 6.53 4.95
N PHE A 61 1.38 7.65 4.96
CA PHE A 61 0.40 7.97 3.92
C PHE A 61 0.31 9.47 3.66
N GLN A 62 -0.23 9.82 2.51
CA GLN A 62 -0.63 11.17 2.16
C GLN A 62 -2.14 11.26 2.18
N PHE A 63 -2.66 12.45 2.48
CA PHE A 63 -4.06 12.74 2.33
C PHE A 63 -4.24 14.00 1.50
N THR A 64 -5.34 14.03 0.74
CA THR A 64 -5.74 15.20 -0.04
C THR A 64 -7.26 15.33 -0.02
N GLY A 65 -7.74 16.57 0.01
CA GLY A 65 -9.15 16.83 0.19
C GLY A 65 -9.51 18.30 0.07
N ALA A 66 -10.78 18.57 0.36
CA ALA A 66 -11.31 19.91 0.41
C ALA A 66 -12.23 20.06 1.62
N LEU A 67 -12.10 21.21 2.28
CA LEU A 67 -13.00 21.69 3.30
C LEU A 67 -14.00 22.65 2.68
N HIS A 68 -15.28 22.49 3.01
CA HIS A 68 -16.35 23.39 2.64
C HIS A 68 -17.11 23.81 3.90
N ALA A 69 -17.44 25.08 4.06
CA ALA A 69 -18.09 25.61 5.25
C ALA A 69 -19.02 26.77 4.89
N GLU A 70 -20.31 26.49 4.68
CA GLU A 70 -21.30 27.48 4.24
C GLU A 70 -20.80 28.29 3.01
N ALA A 71 -20.63 29.60 3.13
CA ALA A 71 -20.11 30.48 2.09
C ALA A 71 -18.57 30.48 1.98
N ILE A 72 -17.88 29.79 2.90
CA ILE A 72 -16.42 29.65 2.91
C ILE A 72 -16.05 28.34 2.22
N GLY A 73 -15.41 28.43 1.06
CA GLY A 73 -14.76 27.29 0.41
C GLY A 73 -15.25 27.02 -1.01
N PRO A 74 -14.59 26.10 -1.74
CA PRO A 74 -13.74 25.01 -1.22
C PRO A 74 -12.31 25.45 -0.84
N VAL A 75 -11.86 25.07 0.36
CA VAL A 75 -10.47 25.20 0.82
C VAL A 75 -9.77 23.86 0.63
N ARG A 76 -8.83 23.78 -0.31
CA ARG A 76 -8.07 22.55 -0.56
C ARG A 76 -7.03 22.31 0.54
N LEU A 77 -6.93 21.07 1.00
CA LEU A 77 -6.00 20.62 2.01
C LEU A 77 -5.27 19.39 1.51
N SER A 78 -3.95 19.37 1.71
CA SER A 78 -3.12 18.19 1.47
C SER A 78 -2.10 18.07 2.58
N GLY A 79 -1.76 16.84 2.94
CA GLY A 79 -0.77 16.58 3.97
C GLY A 79 -0.16 15.20 3.84
N ARG A 80 0.85 14.96 4.66
CA ARG A 80 1.55 13.69 4.75
C ARG A 80 1.71 13.32 6.20
N LEU A 81 1.33 12.10 6.54
CA LEU A 81 1.72 11.49 7.78
C LEU A 81 2.97 10.64 7.53
N GLY A 82 4.05 11.02 8.21
CA GLY A 82 5.33 10.35 8.14
C GLY A 82 6.01 10.42 9.50
N TRP A 83 5.32 10.01 10.56
CA TRP A 83 6.04 9.70 11.79
C TRP A 83 6.68 8.33 11.56
N ARG A 84 7.98 8.34 11.24
CA ARG A 84 8.80 7.22 11.70
C ARG A 84 8.73 7.32 13.23
N THR A 85 7.79 6.62 13.88
CA THR A 85 8.11 6.07 15.20
C THR A 85 9.46 5.45 15.01
N ALA A 86 10.43 5.84 15.83
CA ALA A 86 11.73 5.22 15.90
C ALA A 86 11.53 3.71 15.89
N ALA A 87 11.62 3.11 14.70
CA ALA A 87 11.64 1.68 14.54
C ALA A 87 12.94 1.31 15.22
N ARG A 88 12.83 0.86 16.47
CA ARG A 88 13.96 0.30 17.20
C ARG A 88 14.57 -0.72 16.25
N PRO A 89 15.88 -0.65 15.96
CA PRO A 89 16.55 -1.72 15.25
C PRO A 89 16.18 -3.04 15.96
N GLY A 90 15.58 -3.98 15.24
CA GLY A 90 15.17 -5.28 15.79
C GLY A 90 13.69 -5.45 16.17
N VAL A 91 12.85 -4.41 16.15
CA VAL A 91 11.39 -4.60 16.30
C VAL A 91 10.77 -4.76 14.91
N VAL A 92 10.68 -6.01 14.47
CA VAL A 92 9.85 -6.40 13.32
C VAL A 92 8.39 -6.28 13.76
N ALA A 93 7.61 -5.43 13.10
CA ALA A 93 6.17 -5.47 13.23
C ALA A 93 5.75 -6.90 12.88
N LYS A 94 5.27 -7.69 13.86
CA LYS A 94 4.81 -9.05 13.62
C LYS A 94 3.58 -8.98 12.72
N THR A 95 3.82 -9.09 11.42
CA THR A 95 2.82 -9.39 10.41
C THR A 95 2.27 -10.77 10.72
N VAL A 96 1.13 -10.85 11.40
CA VAL A 96 0.32 -12.07 11.40
C VAL A 96 -0.35 -12.10 10.04
N ALA A 97 0.27 -12.84 9.12
CA ALA A 97 -0.33 -13.18 7.85
C ALA A 97 -1.58 -14.01 8.15
N ASN A 98 -2.77 -13.41 8.03
CA ASN A 98 -3.98 -14.21 7.91
C ASN A 98 -3.86 -14.96 6.59
N GLY A 99 -3.59 -16.26 6.67
CA GLY A 99 -3.18 -17.11 5.58
C GLY A 99 -4.13 -17.08 4.39
N VAL A 100 -3.82 -16.22 3.42
CA VAL A 100 -4.24 -16.39 2.04
C VAL A 100 -2.95 -16.45 1.24
N PRO A 101 -2.44 -17.66 0.91
CA PRO A 101 -1.39 -17.78 -0.08
C PRO A 101 -1.92 -17.13 -1.36
N ALA A 102 -1.16 -16.18 -1.91
CA ALA A 102 -1.41 -15.63 -3.23
C ALA A 102 -1.45 -16.81 -4.21
N ALA A 103 -2.67 -17.17 -4.62
CA ALA A 103 -2.89 -18.22 -5.59
C ALA A 103 -2.33 -17.75 -6.94
N GLY A 104 -1.39 -18.52 -7.48
CA GLY A 104 -1.25 -18.70 -8.92
C GLY A 104 -0.75 -17.50 -9.71
N ALA A 105 0.50 -17.10 -9.50
CA ALA A 105 1.35 -16.67 -10.61
C ALA A 105 2.45 -17.73 -10.83
N ALA A 106 2.03 -19.00 -10.91
CA ALA A 106 2.92 -20.10 -11.21
C ALA A 106 3.18 -20.12 -12.72
N GLY A 107 4.38 -19.69 -13.09
CA GLY A 107 5.19 -20.25 -14.17
C GLY A 107 4.48 -20.62 -15.45
N LEU A 108 4.50 -19.69 -16.41
CA LEU A 108 4.74 -20.05 -17.81
C LEU A 108 6.20 -20.52 -17.92
N GLU A 109 6.49 -21.71 -17.39
CA GLU A 109 7.74 -22.42 -17.61
C GLU A 109 7.44 -23.55 -18.59
N ASP A 110 7.23 -23.18 -19.85
CA ASP A 110 7.04 -24.12 -20.96
C ASP A 110 8.41 -24.68 -21.38
N GLU A 111 8.74 -25.82 -20.76
CA GLU A 111 9.53 -26.97 -21.25
C GLU A 111 10.72 -26.71 -22.21
N PRO A 112 11.97 -26.90 -21.72
CA PRO A 112 13.09 -27.21 -22.59
C PRO A 112 13.84 -28.47 -22.12
N ALA A 113 13.44 -29.68 -22.54
CA ALA A 113 14.37 -30.85 -22.54
C ALA A 113 13.76 -32.15 -23.08
N ARG A 114 13.85 -32.41 -24.39
CA ARG A 114 14.02 -33.80 -24.88
C ARG A 114 14.94 -33.85 -26.10
N ARG A 115 16.25 -33.65 -25.87
CA ARG A 115 17.27 -34.20 -26.77
C ARG A 115 17.31 -35.72 -26.55
N GLN A 116 16.63 -36.43 -27.44
CA GLN A 116 16.67 -37.88 -27.54
C GLN A 116 18.11 -38.31 -27.83
N SER A 117 18.71 -38.94 -26.84
CA SER A 117 20.03 -39.54 -26.90
C SER A 117 19.91 -40.86 -27.67
N LEU A 118 20.08 -40.81 -29.00
CA LEU A 118 20.36 -42.03 -29.76
C LEU A 118 21.76 -42.51 -29.36
N ARG A 119 21.79 -43.42 -28.39
CA ARG A 119 22.94 -44.27 -28.09
C ARG A 119 22.88 -45.53 -28.97
N ALA A 120 24.08 -46.05 -29.22
CA ALA A 120 24.42 -47.40 -29.68
C ALA A 120 24.63 -47.58 -31.19
N GLY A 121 25.89 -47.78 -31.56
CA GLY A 121 26.26 -48.44 -32.81
C GLY A 121 27.57 -47.92 -33.39
N GLY A 122 28.67 -48.64 -33.17
CA GLY A 122 29.91 -48.38 -33.92
C GLY A 122 31.22 -48.67 -33.20
N LEU A 123 31.39 -49.90 -32.72
CA LEU A 123 32.71 -50.46 -32.40
C LEU A 123 33.48 -50.67 -33.72
N LEU A 124 34.30 -49.71 -34.11
CA LEU A 124 35.38 -49.87 -35.10
C LEU A 124 36.57 -49.12 -34.48
N GLY A 125 37.55 -49.79 -33.87
CA GLY A 125 38.47 -50.67 -34.55
C GLY A 125 39.59 -49.81 -35.15
N GLY A 126 40.73 -49.68 -34.46
CA GLY A 126 41.85 -48.90 -34.97
C GLY A 126 42.88 -48.51 -33.93
N SER A 127 43.45 -49.48 -33.21
CA SER A 127 44.72 -49.27 -32.52
C SER A 127 45.83 -49.29 -33.58
N TRP A 128 46.26 -48.11 -34.00
CA TRP A 128 47.50 -47.97 -34.77
C TRP A 128 48.63 -47.77 -33.76
N ALA A 129 49.33 -48.86 -33.49
CA ALA A 129 50.69 -48.84 -32.98
C ALA A 129 51.63 -48.44 -34.11
N GLY A 130 52.61 -47.57 -33.82
CA GLY A 130 53.75 -47.36 -34.71
C GLY A 130 54.36 -45.97 -34.60
N ILE A 131 55.40 -45.88 -33.74
CA ILE A 131 56.61 -45.05 -33.84
C ILE A 131 56.41 -43.53 -33.94
#